data_AF-A0AAX3T1A6-F1
#
_entry.id   AF-A0AAX3T1A6-F1
#
_cell.length_a   1.000
_cell.length_b   1.000
_cell.length_c   1.000
_cell.angle_alpha   90.00
_cell.angle_beta   90.00
_cell.angle_gamma   90.00
#
_symmetry.space_group_name_H-M   'P 1'
#
loop_
_entity.id
_entity.type
_entity.pdbx_description
1 polymer ?
#
loop_
_entity_poly.entity_id
_entity_poly.type
_entity_poly.pdbx_seq_one_letter_code
_entity_poly.pdbx_strand_id
1 'polypeptide(L)'
;MSGGTLSAADLRIWISAALEPVVGHEAVTDDDGDFPIRFEAGLVFISAVEKERSIHLFSTLVEDVVKTDYAAFVVQTLNRNNLQLKFFLVGDTIRVRAVLYADPPVESHLVRCLAEFEAVMADGADIAHDVGGRFAWDADSPNSDDDDELPTPVKILIQLDSNSNETLSPDDVARICHHDTDEILEYIRTVEEQMINWRNRADNAASEGDGEEAEACLHEARGWEKTASDLRGALRYVALGS
;
A
#
# COMPACT_ATOMS: atom_id res chain seq x y z
N MET A 1 29.94 -22.76 -11.10
CA MET A 1 28.55 -22.90 -10.65
C MET A 1 27.78 -21.80 -11.32
N SER A 2 27.00 -22.13 -12.36
CA SER A 2 26.11 -21.15 -12.98
C SER A 2 24.98 -20.88 -12.00
N GLY A 3 25.05 -19.78 -11.27
CA GLY A 3 23.93 -19.31 -10.46
C GLY A 3 22.76 -19.03 -11.42
N GLY A 4 21.71 -19.85 -11.32
CA GLY A 4 20.47 -19.59 -12.04
C GLY A 4 20.01 -18.19 -11.67
N THR A 5 19.82 -17.32 -12.66
CA THR A 5 19.27 -15.99 -12.42
C THR A 5 17.81 -16.18 -12.03
N LEU A 6 17.45 -15.75 -10.82
CA LEU A 6 16.05 -15.70 -10.39
C LEU A 6 15.34 -14.65 -11.25
N SER A 7 14.24 -15.05 -11.90
CA SER A 7 13.33 -14.12 -12.56
C SER A 7 12.56 -13.29 -11.52
N ALA A 8 11.84 -12.24 -11.96
CA ALA A 8 10.94 -11.50 -11.06
C ALA A 8 9.91 -12.44 -10.39
N ALA A 9 9.38 -13.41 -11.15
CA ALA A 9 8.43 -14.39 -10.63
C ALA A 9 9.06 -15.31 -9.57
N ASP A 10 10.28 -15.79 -9.80
CA ASP A 10 10.98 -16.61 -8.79
C ASP A 10 11.27 -15.81 -7.52
N LEU A 11 11.63 -14.53 -7.66
CA LEU A 11 11.86 -13.65 -6.52
C LEU A 11 10.55 -13.35 -5.75
N ARG A 12 9.40 -13.22 -6.43
CA ARG A 12 8.09 -13.09 -5.78
C ARG A 12 7.72 -14.34 -4.98
N ILE A 13 7.90 -15.53 -5.56
CA ILE A 13 7.68 -16.80 -4.84
C ILE A 13 8.57 -16.86 -3.60
N TRP A 14 9.84 -16.46 -3.73
CA TRP A 14 10.76 -16.41 -2.60
C TRP A 14 10.34 -15.39 -1.53
N ILE A 15 9.91 -14.18 -1.92
CA ILE A 15 9.44 -13.14 -1.00
C ILE A 15 8.21 -13.63 -0.24
N SER A 16 7.22 -14.21 -0.92
CA SER A 16 6.01 -14.73 -0.28
C SER A 16 6.35 -15.76 0.80
N ALA A 17 7.20 -16.75 0.48
CA ALA A 17 7.65 -17.76 1.43
C ALA A 17 8.49 -17.18 2.59
N ALA A 18 9.29 -16.14 2.34
CA ALA A 18 10.09 -15.47 3.37
C ALA A 18 9.22 -14.63 4.34
N LEU A 19 8.04 -14.18 3.90
CA LEU A 19 7.11 -13.37 4.68
C LEU A 19 6.11 -14.22 5.47
N GLU A 20 5.82 -15.44 5.03
CA GLU A 20 4.86 -16.34 5.70
C GLU A 20 5.14 -16.52 7.20
N PRO A 21 6.38 -16.69 7.69
CA PRO A 21 6.65 -16.77 9.13
C PRO A 21 6.42 -15.46 9.88
N VAL A 22 6.46 -14.32 9.19
CA VAL A 22 6.27 -12.98 9.75
C VAL A 22 4.78 -12.64 9.86
N VAL A 23 4.01 -12.93 8.81
CA VAL A 23 2.59 -12.56 8.72
C VAL A 23 1.64 -13.68 9.15
N GLY A 24 2.12 -14.92 9.22
CA GLY A 24 1.36 -16.10 9.66
C GLY A 24 0.51 -16.77 8.58
N HIS A 25 0.51 -16.24 7.36
CA HIS A 25 -0.21 -16.76 6.20
C HIS A 25 0.58 -16.50 4.90
N GLU A 26 0.14 -17.05 3.77
CA GLU A 26 0.75 -16.76 2.48
C GLU A 26 0.62 -15.25 2.16
N ALA A 27 1.75 -14.59 1.88
CA ALA A 27 1.72 -13.20 1.45
C ALA A 27 1.33 -13.14 -0.03
N VAL A 28 0.28 -12.36 -0.33
CA VAL A 28 -0.28 -12.21 -1.68
C VAL A 28 0.10 -10.85 -2.25
N THR A 29 0.35 -10.79 -3.55
CA THR A 29 0.63 -9.53 -4.23
C THR A 29 -0.65 -8.77 -4.59
N ASP A 30 -0.56 -7.45 -4.67
CA ASP A 30 -1.55 -6.61 -5.36
C ASP A 30 -1.40 -6.69 -6.90
N ASP A 31 -2.18 -5.89 -7.63
CA ASP A 31 -2.19 -5.85 -9.10
C ASP A 31 -0.88 -5.32 -9.71
N ASP A 32 -0.14 -4.49 -8.97
CA ASP A 32 1.19 -3.99 -9.37
C ASP A 32 2.28 -5.05 -9.08
N GLY A 33 1.92 -6.05 -8.30
CA GLY A 33 2.74 -7.19 -7.96
C GLY A 33 3.63 -6.93 -6.76
N ASP A 34 3.21 -6.02 -5.89
CA ASP A 34 3.82 -5.67 -4.61
C ASP A 34 3.10 -6.42 -3.48
N PHE A 35 3.82 -6.76 -2.41
CA PHE A 35 3.22 -7.39 -1.23
C PHE A 35 2.89 -6.31 -0.19
N PRO A 36 1.61 -6.02 0.09
CA PRO A 36 1.21 -5.13 1.17
C PRO A 36 1.31 -5.85 2.52
N ILE A 37 2.27 -5.46 3.35
CA ILE A 37 2.50 -6.04 4.68
C ILE A 37 2.08 -5.05 5.77
N ARG A 38 1.00 -5.37 6.47
CA ARG A 38 0.44 -4.57 7.55
C ARG A 38 1.04 -4.99 8.90
N PHE A 39 1.47 -3.98 9.66
CA PHE A 39 1.85 -4.06 11.07
C PHE A 39 0.88 -3.21 11.89
N GLU A 40 0.95 -3.33 13.22
CA GLU A 40 0.21 -2.44 14.13
C GLU A 40 0.53 -0.97 13.85
N ALA A 41 1.80 -0.67 13.57
CA ALA A 41 2.27 0.70 13.37
C ALA A 41 2.07 1.23 11.93
N GLY A 42 1.72 0.41 10.93
CA GLY A 42 1.55 0.91 9.57
C GLY A 42 1.64 -0.15 8.46
N LEU A 43 1.71 0.31 7.21
CA LEU A 43 1.70 -0.54 6.01
C LEU A 43 3.00 -0.38 5.20
N VAL A 44 3.65 -1.50 4.85
CA VAL A 44 4.86 -1.53 4.00
C VAL A 44 4.57 -2.30 2.72
N PHE A 45 4.90 -1.74 1.57
CA PHE A 45 4.85 -2.41 0.29
C PHE A 45 6.21 -3.01 -0.06
N ILE A 46 6.22 -4.22 -0.63
CA ILE A 46 7.43 -4.94 -0.99
C ILE A 46 7.38 -5.37 -2.46
N SER A 47 8.30 -4.88 -3.28
CA SER A 47 8.39 -5.20 -4.71
C SER A 47 9.58 -6.09 -5.04
N ALA A 48 9.37 -7.03 -5.96
CA ALA A 48 10.46 -7.72 -6.66
C ALA A 48 10.91 -6.92 -7.90
N VAL A 49 12.16 -6.46 -7.93
CA VAL A 49 12.72 -5.68 -9.05
C VAL A 49 13.76 -6.50 -9.81
N GLU A 50 13.35 -7.04 -10.95
CA GLU A 50 14.17 -7.96 -11.77
C GLU A 50 15.43 -7.30 -12.33
N LYS A 51 15.29 -6.10 -12.91
CA LYS A 51 16.40 -5.41 -13.60
C LYS A 51 17.58 -5.13 -12.67
N GLU A 52 17.28 -4.80 -11.42
CA GLU A 52 18.28 -4.46 -10.39
C GLU A 52 18.63 -5.65 -9.49
N ARG A 53 17.92 -6.78 -9.65
CA ARG A 53 18.01 -7.96 -8.79
C ARG A 53 17.90 -7.56 -7.33
N SER A 54 16.79 -6.91 -6.99
CA SER A 54 16.60 -6.34 -5.67
C SER A 54 15.15 -6.44 -5.21
N ILE A 55 14.99 -6.44 -3.88
CA ILE A 55 13.72 -6.29 -3.20
C ILE A 55 13.64 -4.84 -2.74
N HIS A 56 12.58 -4.13 -3.14
CA HIS A 56 12.34 -2.76 -2.71
C HIS A 56 11.26 -2.78 -1.65
N LEU A 57 11.51 -2.12 -0.52
CA LEU A 57 10.51 -1.89 0.52
C LEU A 57 10.21 -0.41 0.54
N PHE A 58 8.93 -0.03 0.64
CA PHE A 58 8.57 1.38 0.71
C PHE A 58 7.25 1.60 1.44
N SER A 59 7.09 2.83 1.95
CA SER A 59 5.84 3.29 2.54
C SER A 59 5.77 4.82 2.54
N THR A 60 4.56 5.34 2.65
CA THR A 60 4.32 6.72 3.04
C THR A 60 4.40 6.82 4.56
N LEU A 61 5.17 7.77 5.08
CA LEU A 61 5.32 7.99 6.52
C LEU A 61 4.43 9.14 7.00
N VAL A 62 4.51 10.29 6.32
CA VAL A 62 3.73 11.49 6.69
C VAL A 62 3.15 12.12 5.43
N GLU A 63 1.89 12.55 5.51
CA GLU A 63 1.16 13.27 4.47
C GLU A 63 0.87 14.71 4.92
N ASP A 64 0.40 15.54 4.00
CA ASP A 64 -0.07 16.91 4.25
C ASP A 64 0.94 17.77 5.04
N VAL A 65 2.23 17.61 4.75
CA VAL A 65 3.29 18.34 5.45
C VAL A 65 3.16 19.84 5.19
N VAL A 66 2.74 20.57 6.22
CA VAL A 66 2.63 22.03 6.15
C VAL A 66 4.00 22.71 6.25
N LYS A 67 4.92 22.20 7.09
CA LYS A 67 6.24 22.82 7.34
C LYS A 67 7.33 22.20 6.44
N THR A 68 7.20 22.31 5.13
CA THR A 68 8.08 21.64 4.14
C THR A 68 9.57 21.94 4.31
N ASP A 69 9.95 23.19 4.59
CA ASP A 69 11.35 23.57 4.85
C ASP A 69 11.92 22.86 6.11
N TYR A 70 11.12 22.75 7.17
CA TYR A 70 11.51 22.04 8.38
C TYR A 70 11.51 20.51 8.16
N ALA A 71 10.57 20.00 7.36
CA ALA A 71 10.51 18.60 6.99
C ALA A 71 11.77 18.14 6.25
N ALA A 72 12.38 18.98 5.41
CA ALA A 72 13.67 18.68 4.78
C ALA A 72 14.78 18.45 5.83
N PHE A 73 14.78 19.21 6.93
CA PHE A 73 15.68 19.00 8.06
C PHE A 73 15.38 17.71 8.84
N VAL A 74 14.09 17.43 9.09
CA VAL A 74 13.64 16.17 9.74
C VAL A 74 14.06 14.96 8.91
N VAL A 75 13.82 14.96 7.60
CA VAL A 75 14.26 13.92 6.65
C VAL A 75 15.77 13.70 6.71
N GLN A 76 16.57 14.77 6.79
CA GLN A 76 18.02 14.64 6.92
C GLN A 76 18.44 14.02 8.26
N THR A 77 17.68 14.28 9.33
CA THR A 77 17.91 13.69 10.65
C THR A 77 17.54 12.21 10.64
N LEU A 78 16.38 11.85 10.09
CA LEU A 78 15.95 10.45 9.91
C LEU A 78 16.99 9.66 9.11
N ASN A 79 17.47 10.19 7.99
CA ASN A 79 18.52 9.56 7.18
C ASN A 79 19.87 9.40 7.89
N ARG A 80 20.16 10.24 8.89
CA ARG A 80 21.40 10.15 9.67
C ARG A 80 21.31 9.07 10.74
N ASN A 81 20.12 8.92 11.33
CA ASN A 81 19.86 8.00 12.42
C ASN A 81 19.55 6.58 11.92
N ASN A 82 19.09 6.46 10.67
CA ASN A 82 18.75 5.18 10.05
C ASN A 82 19.68 4.92 8.87
N LEU A 83 20.57 3.94 9.01
CA LEU A 83 21.55 3.63 7.96
C LEU A 83 20.96 2.81 6.82
N GLN A 84 19.97 1.97 7.11
CA GLN A 84 19.36 1.04 6.15
C GLN A 84 18.18 1.67 5.39
N LEU A 85 17.51 2.64 5.99
CA LEU A 85 16.33 3.29 5.43
C LEU A 85 16.71 4.62 4.79
N LYS A 86 16.04 4.95 3.69
CA LYS A 86 16.17 6.22 3.00
C LYS A 86 14.86 6.97 3.03
N PHE A 87 14.90 8.16 3.61
CA PHE A 87 13.78 9.09 3.70
C PHE A 87 13.92 10.19 2.65
N PHE A 88 12.79 10.62 2.09
CA PHE A 88 12.74 11.70 1.12
C PHE A 88 11.40 12.43 1.23
N LEU A 89 11.46 13.77 1.07
CA LEU A 89 10.28 14.63 0.94
C LEU A 89 10.00 14.81 -0.55
N VAL A 90 8.78 14.50 -0.97
CA VAL A 90 8.28 14.71 -2.34
C VAL A 90 6.95 15.44 -2.23
N GLY A 91 6.88 16.66 -2.76
CA GLY A 91 5.74 17.54 -2.50
C GLY A 91 5.62 17.83 -1.00
N ASP A 92 4.48 17.46 -0.44
CA ASP A 92 4.10 17.56 0.97
C ASP A 92 4.10 16.19 1.67
N THR A 93 4.74 15.18 1.08
CA THR A 93 4.72 13.81 1.61
C THR A 93 6.13 13.34 1.95
N ILE A 94 6.32 12.82 3.17
CA ILE A 94 7.54 12.11 3.57
C ILE A 94 7.35 10.63 3.28
N ARG A 95 8.24 10.08 2.45
CA ARG A 95 8.28 8.66 2.13
C ARG A 95 9.55 8.01 2.67
N VAL A 96 9.46 6.72 2.95
CA VAL A 96 10.56 5.87 3.38
C VAL A 96 10.74 4.72 2.41
N ARG A 97 11.99 4.37 2.10
CA ARG A 97 12.32 3.20 1.29
C ARG A 97 13.56 2.47 1.78
N ALA A 98 13.67 1.20 1.45
CA ALA A 98 14.90 0.43 1.50
C ALA A 98 15.05 -0.42 0.25
N VAL A 99 16.30 -0.76 -0.10
CA VAL A 99 16.61 -1.65 -1.22
C VAL A 99 17.53 -2.75 -0.70
N LEU A 100 17.14 -4.00 -0.92
CA LEU A 100 17.91 -5.19 -0.57
C LEU A 100 18.32 -5.90 -1.86
N TYR A 101 19.61 -6.17 -2.05
CA TYR A 101 20.03 -7.01 -3.18
C TYR A 101 19.56 -8.45 -2.99
N ALA A 102 19.18 -9.09 -4.10
CA ALA A 102 18.58 -10.42 -4.17
C ALA A 102 19.42 -11.40 -5.01
N ASP A 103 20.75 -11.25 -4.99
CA ASP A 103 21.69 -12.12 -5.71
C ASP A 103 22.85 -12.56 -4.78
N PRO A 104 22.62 -13.55 -3.88
CA PRO A 104 21.35 -14.24 -3.61
C PRO A 104 20.45 -13.50 -2.61
N PRO A 105 19.13 -13.79 -2.57
CA PRO A 105 18.24 -13.23 -1.55
C PRO A 105 18.51 -13.87 -0.18
N VAL A 106 18.35 -13.09 0.89
CA VAL A 106 18.62 -13.50 2.28
C VAL A 106 17.43 -13.13 3.15
N GLU A 107 16.73 -14.14 3.69
CA GLU A 107 15.49 -14.00 4.47
C GLU A 107 15.70 -13.07 5.67
N SER A 108 16.76 -13.29 6.44
CA SER A 108 17.05 -12.48 7.63
C SER A 108 17.31 -11.00 7.33
N HIS A 109 17.72 -10.65 6.10
CA HIS A 109 17.85 -9.25 5.69
C HIS A 109 16.48 -8.62 5.42
N LEU A 110 15.55 -9.36 4.82
CA LEU A 110 14.18 -8.89 4.59
C LEU A 110 13.45 -8.66 5.92
N VAL A 111 13.44 -9.68 6.79
CA VAL A 111 12.78 -9.62 8.10
C VAL A 111 13.36 -8.50 8.97
N ARG A 112 14.69 -8.36 8.99
CA ARG A 112 15.32 -7.27 9.73
C ARG A 112 14.95 -5.91 9.14
N CYS A 113 14.92 -5.78 7.82
CA CYS A 113 14.53 -4.52 7.19
C CYS A 113 13.09 -4.14 7.54
N LEU A 114 12.17 -5.11 7.59
CA LEU A 114 10.79 -4.88 8.02
C LEU A 114 10.70 -4.37 9.46
N ALA A 115 11.46 -4.96 10.38
CA ALA A 115 11.52 -4.48 11.76
C ALA A 115 12.02 -3.03 11.87
N GLU A 116 12.94 -2.59 11.00
CA GLU A 116 13.40 -1.20 10.96
C GLU A 116 12.28 -0.26 10.45
N PHE A 117 11.46 -0.71 9.48
CA PHE A 117 10.27 0.06 9.05
C PHE A 117 9.26 0.19 10.19
N GLU A 118 8.94 -0.91 10.86
CA GLU A 118 8.00 -0.94 11.98
C GLU A 118 8.45 0.01 13.11
N ALA A 119 9.75 -0.03 13.47
CA ALA A 119 10.30 0.84 14.50
C ALA A 119 10.16 2.33 14.15
N VAL A 120 10.38 2.73 12.89
CA VAL A 120 10.21 4.13 12.47
C VAL A 120 8.74 4.52 12.38
N MET A 121 7.88 3.60 11.95
CA MET A 121 6.44 3.84 11.90
C MET A 121 5.83 4.04 13.28
N ALA A 122 6.37 3.38 14.31
CA ALA A 122 5.95 3.59 15.70
C ALA A 122 6.15 5.05 16.17
N ASP A 123 7.16 5.74 15.65
CA ASP A 123 7.42 7.17 15.91
C ASP A 123 6.67 8.10 14.92
N GLY A 124 5.87 7.54 14.00
CA GLY A 124 5.30 8.25 12.86
C GLY A 124 4.38 9.40 13.23
N ALA A 125 3.58 9.25 14.29
CA ALA A 125 2.70 10.30 14.83
C ALA A 125 3.50 11.51 15.33
N ASP A 126 4.58 11.28 16.07
CA ASP A 126 5.45 12.34 16.57
C ASP A 126 6.17 13.06 15.42
N ILE A 127 6.66 12.29 14.44
CA ILE A 127 7.28 12.84 13.23
C ILE A 127 6.28 13.72 12.46
N ALA A 128 5.03 13.27 12.31
CA ALA A 128 3.98 14.01 11.63
C ALA A 128 3.65 15.32 12.37
N HIS A 129 3.47 15.26 13.69
CA HIS A 129 3.23 16.43 14.53
C HIS A 129 4.35 17.48 14.39
N ASP A 130 5.61 17.05 14.39
CA ASP A 130 6.77 17.95 14.27
C ASP A 130 6.74 18.75 12.96
N VAL A 131 6.42 18.10 11.85
CA VAL A 131 6.35 18.73 10.52
C VAL A 131 5.00 19.37 10.22
N GLY A 132 4.03 19.25 11.14
CA GLY A 132 2.67 19.74 10.97
C GLY A 132 1.90 19.02 9.85
N GLY A 133 2.21 17.73 9.64
CA GLY A 133 1.48 16.86 8.72
C GLY A 133 0.60 15.87 9.47
N ARG A 134 0.07 14.88 8.74
CA ARG A 134 -0.67 13.74 9.29
C ARG A 134 0.15 12.48 9.16
N PHE A 135 0.14 11.65 10.21
CA PHE A 135 0.74 10.33 10.11
C PHE A 135 -0.10 9.47 9.16
N ALA A 136 0.55 8.83 8.19
CA ALA A 136 -0.16 8.14 7.12
C ALA A 136 -1.00 6.96 7.63
N TRP A 137 -0.69 6.41 8.80
CA TRP A 137 -1.32 5.19 9.32
C TRP A 137 -1.88 5.35 10.74
N ASP A 138 -2.22 6.57 11.14
CA ASP A 138 -2.78 6.85 12.48
C ASP A 138 -4.10 6.09 12.71
N ALA A 139 -4.06 5.09 13.59
CA ALA A 139 -5.22 4.28 13.96
C ALA A 139 -6.24 5.05 14.82
N ASP A 140 -5.80 6.12 15.51
CA ASP A 140 -6.63 6.97 16.39
C ASP A 140 -7.03 8.29 15.70
N SER A 141 -6.79 8.43 14.40
CA SER A 141 -7.32 9.55 13.64
C SER A 141 -8.85 9.54 13.80
N PRO A 142 -9.51 10.64 14.19
CA PRO A 142 -10.98 10.69 14.33
C PRO A 142 -11.75 10.47 13.01
N ASN A 143 -11.05 10.11 11.94
CA ASN A 143 -11.59 9.58 10.68
C ASN A 143 -11.54 8.03 10.58
N SER A 144 -11.17 7.31 11.64
CA SER A 144 -11.19 5.84 11.67
C SER A 144 -12.58 5.24 11.95
N ASP A 145 -13.61 6.08 12.04
CA ASP A 145 -15.02 5.74 12.26
C ASP A 145 -15.92 6.12 11.05
N ASP A 146 -15.38 6.29 9.83
CA ASP A 146 -16.22 6.48 8.64
C ASP A 146 -16.54 5.14 7.94
N ASP A 147 -17.45 4.40 8.57
CA ASP A 147 -18.46 3.62 7.81
C ASP A 147 -19.55 4.56 7.20
N ASP A 148 -19.41 5.88 7.32
CA ASP A 148 -20.34 6.91 6.81
C ASP A 148 -19.54 8.14 6.30
N GLU A 149 -18.86 8.14 5.14
CA GLU A 149 -19.53 8.34 3.87
C GLU A 149 -18.48 8.20 2.74
N LEU A 150 -18.44 7.05 2.03
CA LEU A 150 -17.56 6.86 0.86
C LEU A 150 -17.57 8.11 -0.05
N PRO A 151 -16.41 8.57 -0.58
CA PRO A 151 -16.38 9.68 -1.51
C PRO A 151 -17.38 9.49 -2.66
N THR A 152 -18.09 10.55 -3.04
CA THR A 152 -19.15 10.47 -4.07
C THR A 152 -18.65 9.81 -5.37
N PRO A 153 -17.43 10.09 -5.88
CA PRO A 153 -16.88 9.37 -7.03
C PRO A 153 -16.80 7.86 -6.82
N VAL A 154 -16.33 7.40 -5.67
CA VAL A 154 -16.26 5.96 -5.31
C VAL A 154 -17.65 5.33 -5.27
N LYS A 155 -18.64 6.00 -4.65
CA LYS A 155 -20.05 5.54 -4.64
C LYS A 155 -20.62 5.39 -6.05
N ILE A 156 -20.34 6.35 -6.93
CA ILE A 156 -20.79 6.30 -8.33
C ILE A 156 -20.15 5.11 -9.06
N LEU A 157 -18.85 4.87 -8.87
CA LEU A 157 -18.16 3.73 -9.50
C LEU A 157 -18.77 2.40 -9.08
N ILE A 158 -18.97 2.18 -7.78
CA ILE A 158 -19.61 0.97 -7.24
C ILE A 158 -21.01 0.77 -7.80
N GLN A 159 -21.81 1.85 -7.88
CA GLN A 159 -23.18 1.80 -8.39
C GLN A 159 -23.23 1.51 -9.90
N LEU A 160 -22.27 2.04 -10.69
CA LEU A 160 -22.18 1.78 -12.12
C LEU A 160 -21.72 0.35 -12.40
N ASP A 161 -20.82 -0.18 -11.57
CA ASP A 161 -20.33 -1.54 -11.72
C ASP A 161 -21.38 -2.60 -11.38
N SER A 162 -22.19 -2.34 -10.35
CA SER A 162 -23.25 -3.26 -9.92
C SER A 162 -24.46 -3.31 -10.85
N ASN A 163 -24.59 -2.39 -11.82
CA ASN A 163 -25.75 -2.28 -12.71
C ASN A 163 -25.46 -2.46 -14.22
N SER A 164 -24.20 -2.64 -14.64
CA SER A 164 -23.85 -2.68 -16.06
C SER A 164 -22.99 -3.90 -16.42
N ASN A 165 -23.24 -4.45 -17.60
CA ASN A 165 -22.44 -5.54 -18.19
C ASN A 165 -21.28 -4.98 -19.05
N GLU A 166 -21.06 -3.66 -19.00
CA GLU A 166 -20.03 -2.93 -19.73
C GLU A 166 -19.00 -2.40 -18.73
N THR A 167 -17.72 -2.71 -18.96
CA THR A 167 -16.62 -2.19 -18.16
C THR A 167 -16.42 -0.70 -18.41
N LEU A 168 -16.31 0.09 -17.35
CA LEU A 168 -15.99 1.52 -17.44
C LEU A 168 -14.63 1.71 -18.11
N SER A 169 -14.53 2.67 -19.03
CA SER A 169 -13.23 3.02 -19.61
C SER A 169 -12.42 3.90 -18.65
N PRO A 170 -11.07 3.91 -18.74
CA PRO A 170 -10.24 4.81 -17.94
C PRO A 170 -10.61 6.30 -18.05
N ASP A 171 -11.10 6.74 -19.22
CA ASP A 171 -11.60 8.11 -19.43
C ASP A 171 -12.90 8.37 -18.66
N ASP A 172 -13.82 7.40 -18.64
CA ASP A 172 -15.08 7.53 -17.90
C ASP A 172 -14.83 7.61 -16.39
N VAL A 173 -13.91 6.79 -15.88
CA VAL A 173 -13.51 6.81 -14.46
C VAL A 173 -12.78 8.11 -14.13
N ALA A 174 -11.83 8.55 -14.97
CA ALA A 174 -11.15 9.83 -14.79
C ALA A 174 -12.13 11.01 -14.80
N ARG A 175 -13.17 10.98 -15.64
CA ARG A 175 -14.24 11.99 -15.68
C ARG A 175 -15.05 12.01 -14.39
N ILE A 176 -15.33 10.84 -13.80
CA ILE A 176 -16.01 10.72 -12.50
C ILE A 176 -15.14 11.31 -11.38
N CYS A 177 -13.82 11.09 -11.44
CA CYS A 177 -12.85 11.63 -10.50
C CYS A 177 -12.30 13.02 -10.90
N HIS A 178 -13.05 13.78 -11.70
CA HIS A 178 -12.71 15.15 -12.12
C HIS A 178 -11.35 15.36 -12.80
N HIS A 179 -10.70 14.28 -13.25
CA HIS A 179 -9.33 14.26 -13.74
C HIS A 179 -8.31 14.82 -12.74
N ASP A 180 -8.60 14.76 -11.45
CA ASP A 180 -7.70 15.21 -10.39
C ASP A 180 -6.85 14.03 -9.90
N THR A 181 -5.54 14.11 -10.09
CA THR A 181 -4.63 13.01 -9.73
C THR A 181 -4.55 12.80 -8.22
N ASP A 182 -4.68 13.87 -7.44
CA ASP A 182 -4.54 13.80 -5.99
C ASP A 182 -5.82 13.19 -5.39
N GLU A 183 -7.01 13.57 -5.90
CA GLU A 183 -8.28 12.93 -5.52
C GLU A 183 -8.33 11.46 -5.93
N ILE A 184 -7.85 11.10 -7.13
CA ILE A 184 -7.83 9.70 -7.57
C ILE A 184 -6.93 8.86 -6.64
N LEU A 185 -5.78 9.39 -6.23
CA LEU A 185 -4.88 8.71 -5.28
C LEU A 185 -5.54 8.52 -3.91
N GLU A 186 -6.26 9.52 -3.42
CA GLU A 186 -7.02 9.42 -2.17
C GLU A 186 -8.10 8.33 -2.27
N TYR A 187 -8.83 8.26 -3.39
CA TYR A 187 -9.87 7.25 -3.59
C TYR A 187 -9.32 5.84 -3.70
N ILE A 188 -8.18 5.65 -4.36
CA ILE A 188 -7.49 4.35 -4.43
C ILE A 188 -7.22 3.85 -3.01
N ARG A 189 -6.69 4.73 -2.16
CA ARG A 189 -6.40 4.40 -0.76
C ARG A 189 -7.67 4.03 0.01
N THR A 190 -8.74 4.82 -0.08
CA THR A 190 -10.01 4.51 0.61
C THR A 190 -10.57 3.15 0.19
N VAL A 191 -10.53 2.83 -1.10
CA VAL A 191 -11.03 1.57 -1.65
C VAL A 191 -10.16 0.37 -1.22
N GLU A 192 -8.83 0.55 -1.19
CA GLU A 192 -7.90 -0.48 -0.72
C GLU A 192 -8.05 -0.77 0.77
N GLU A 193 -8.28 0.25 1.60
CA GLU A 193 -8.57 0.08 3.03
C GLU A 193 -9.83 -0.75 3.24
N GLN A 194 -10.91 -0.48 2.48
CA GLN A 194 -12.13 -1.29 2.51
C GLN A 194 -11.89 -2.74 2.06
N MET A 195 -11.13 -2.94 0.98
CA MET A 195 -10.77 -4.28 0.50
C MET A 195 -10.04 -5.09 1.57
N ILE A 196 -9.05 -4.49 2.23
CA ILE A 196 -8.26 -5.13 3.30
C ILE A 196 -9.17 -5.50 4.47
N ASN A 197 -10.08 -4.60 4.87
CA ASN A 197 -11.04 -4.87 5.94
C ASN A 197 -11.93 -6.07 5.63
N TRP A 198 -12.45 -6.18 4.40
CA TRP A 198 -13.25 -7.33 3.98
C TRP A 198 -12.46 -8.63 3.92
N ARG A 199 -11.18 -8.59 3.49
CA ARG A 199 -10.31 -9.78 3.51
C ARG A 199 -10.01 -10.25 4.94
N ASN A 200 -9.68 -9.33 5.84
CA ASN A 200 -9.45 -9.66 7.25
C ASN A 200 -10.70 -10.29 7.89
N ARG A 201 -11.90 -9.80 7.55
CA ARG A 201 -13.16 -10.40 8.00
C ARG A 201 -13.34 -11.82 7.46
N ALA A 202 -13.01 -12.05 6.19
CA ALA A 202 -13.06 -13.39 5.60
C ALA A 202 -12.12 -14.37 6.30
N ASP A 203 -10.89 -13.94 6.59
CA ASP A 203 -9.89 -14.77 7.27
C ASP A 203 -10.33 -15.12 8.70
N ASN A 204 -10.89 -14.15 9.42
CA ASN A 204 -11.46 -14.37 10.74
C ASN A 204 -12.62 -15.38 10.68
N ALA A 205 -13.58 -15.19 9.78
CA ALA A 205 -14.70 -16.11 9.59
C ALA A 205 -14.25 -17.54 9.24
N ALA A 206 -13.25 -17.67 8.36
CA ALA A 206 -12.66 -18.95 8.00
C ALA A 206 -11.98 -19.63 9.21
N SER A 207 -11.28 -18.86 10.05
CA SER A 207 -10.64 -19.37 11.27
C SER A 207 -11.65 -19.85 12.31
N GLU A 208 -12.84 -19.25 12.34
CA GLU A 208 -13.98 -19.63 13.19
C GLU A 208 -14.80 -20.79 12.62
N GLY A 209 -14.50 -21.24 11.39
CA GLY A 209 -15.18 -22.33 10.71
C GLY A 209 -16.46 -21.93 9.99
N ASP A 210 -16.71 -20.64 9.80
CA ASP A 210 -17.84 -20.11 9.04
C ASP A 210 -17.45 -19.85 7.58
N GLY A 211 -17.54 -20.91 6.76
CA GLY A 211 -17.18 -20.84 5.35
C GLY A 211 -18.15 -20.01 4.49
N GLU A 212 -19.40 -19.85 4.91
CA GLU A 212 -20.41 -19.07 4.18
C GLU A 212 -20.13 -17.58 4.34
N GLU A 213 -19.87 -17.14 5.58
CA GLU A 213 -19.49 -15.76 5.87
C GLU A 213 -18.12 -15.40 5.24
N ALA A 214 -17.16 -16.32 5.25
CA ALA A 214 -15.87 -16.12 4.60
C ALA A 214 -16.03 -15.92 3.08
N GLU A 215 -16.87 -16.72 2.42
CA GLU A 215 -17.14 -16.58 0.98
C GLU A 215 -17.85 -15.25 0.66
N ALA A 216 -18.80 -14.82 1.50
CA ALA A 216 -19.47 -13.54 1.37
C ALA A 216 -18.48 -12.37 1.51
N CYS A 217 -17.63 -12.37 2.54
CA CYS A 217 -16.60 -11.36 2.73
C CYS A 217 -15.60 -11.31 1.56
N LEU A 218 -15.20 -12.47 1.01
CA LEU A 218 -14.35 -12.54 -0.18
C LEU A 218 -15.06 -12.06 -1.45
N HIS A 219 -16.37 -12.20 -1.54
CA HIS A 219 -17.16 -11.62 -2.63
C HIS A 219 -17.11 -10.08 -2.57
N GLU A 220 -17.35 -9.51 -1.41
CA GLU A 220 -17.27 -8.06 -1.20
C GLU A 220 -15.85 -7.54 -1.51
N ALA A 221 -14.80 -8.19 -0.98
CA ALA A 221 -13.41 -7.82 -1.24
C ALA A 221 -13.07 -7.74 -2.75
N ARG A 222 -13.62 -8.64 -3.58
CA ARG A 222 -13.42 -8.63 -5.04
C ARG A 222 -14.08 -7.43 -5.72
N GLY A 223 -15.21 -6.95 -5.21
CA GLY A 223 -15.85 -5.72 -5.70
C GLY A 223 -14.98 -4.48 -5.45
N TRP A 224 -14.36 -4.40 -4.27
CA TRP A 224 -13.42 -3.33 -3.92
C TRP A 224 -12.13 -3.40 -4.74
N GLU A 225 -11.56 -4.60 -4.91
CA GLU A 225 -10.36 -4.83 -5.74
C GLU A 225 -10.56 -4.31 -7.18
N LYS A 226 -11.72 -4.60 -7.77
CA LYS A 226 -12.06 -4.11 -9.10
C LYS A 226 -12.15 -2.57 -9.16
N THR A 227 -12.79 -1.96 -8.16
CA THR A 227 -12.91 -0.49 -8.08
C THR A 227 -11.52 0.17 -7.96
N ALA A 228 -10.59 -0.44 -7.22
CA ALA A 228 -9.21 0.05 -7.13
C ALA A 228 -8.49 -0.04 -8.49
N SER A 229 -8.65 -1.16 -9.20
CA SER A 229 -8.12 -1.33 -10.56
C SER A 229 -8.62 -0.25 -11.52
N ASP A 230 -9.92 0.06 -11.50
CA ASP A 230 -10.52 1.09 -12.35
C ASP A 230 -9.94 2.49 -12.05
N LEU A 231 -9.80 2.85 -10.78
CA LEU A 231 -9.19 4.11 -10.34
C LEU A 231 -7.71 4.20 -10.73
N ARG A 232 -6.93 3.13 -10.61
CA ARG A 232 -5.53 3.09 -11.07
C ARG A 232 -5.45 3.24 -12.60
N GLY A 233 -6.38 2.66 -13.34
CA GLY A 233 -6.54 2.85 -14.79
C GLY A 233 -6.76 4.33 -15.14
N ALA A 234 -7.65 5.01 -14.42
CA ALA A 234 -7.89 6.44 -14.56
C ALA A 234 -6.66 7.29 -14.22
N LEU A 235 -5.97 6.99 -13.12
CA LEU A 235 -4.75 7.68 -12.74
C LEU A 235 -3.71 7.62 -13.84
N ARG A 236 -3.52 6.44 -14.45
CA ARG A 236 -2.60 6.25 -15.58
C ARG A 236 -3.00 7.10 -16.78
N TYR A 237 -4.30 7.14 -17.09
CA TYR A 237 -4.84 7.94 -18.19
C TYR A 237 -4.59 9.44 -17.98
N VAL A 238 -4.85 9.96 -16.78
CA VAL A 238 -4.65 11.38 -16.45
C VAL A 238 -3.16 11.74 -16.39
N ALA A 239 -2.33 10.92 -15.75
CA ALA A 239 -0.93 11.22 -15.50
C ALA A 239 -0.03 11.09 -16.75
N LEU A 240 -0.35 10.17 -17.66
CA LEU A 240 0.50 9.88 -18.83
C LEU A 240 -0.04 10.48 -20.13
N GLY A 241 -1.34 10.83 -20.18
CA GLY A 241 -2.03 11.07 -21.44
C GLY A 241 -2.14 9.79 -22.25
N SER A 242 -3.28 9.60 -22.93
CA SER A 242 -3.61 8.41 -23.75
C SER A 242 -2.43 7.83 -24.55
#